data_AF-A0A2D6ZQ08-F1
#
_entry.id   AF-A0A2D6ZQ08-F1
#
_cell.length_a   1.000
_cell.length_b   1.000
_cell.length_c   1.000
_cell.angle_alpha   90.00
_cell.angle_beta   90.00
_cell.angle_gamma   90.00
#
_symmetry.space_group_name_H-M   'P 1'
#
loop_
_entity.id
_entity.type
_entity.pdbx_description
1 polymer ?
#
loop_
_entity_poly.entity_id
_entity_poly.type
_entity_poly.pdbx_seq_one_letter_code
_entity_poly.pdbx_strand_id
1 'polypeptide(L)'
;MNSEDNFSHLVLVRHGQSEWNAKNLFTGWKNPGLTEKGLEEAKITGGKIKEQNIVFDIHFTSELKRAQLTGEIILSEIEQESLETVKNIALNERDYGELSGLNKDESREKWGEEQIHIWRRSFDQPPPGGESLKD
;
A
#
# COMPACT_ATOMS: atom_id res chain seq x y z
N MET A 1 29.82 -28.02 11.09
CA MET A 1 29.09 -28.09 9.82
C MET A 1 27.74 -28.70 10.15
N ASN A 2 26.61 -28.01 10.11
CA ASN A 2 26.26 -26.80 9.36
C ASN A 2 25.36 -25.87 10.18
N SER A 3 25.48 -24.58 9.88
CA SER A 3 24.62 -23.48 10.29
C SER A 3 23.14 -23.86 10.22
N GLU A 4 22.42 -23.68 11.32
CA GLU A 4 20.97 -23.58 11.27
C GLU A 4 20.63 -22.44 10.30
N ASP A 5 19.98 -22.78 9.18
CA ASP A 5 19.48 -21.80 8.23
C ASP A 5 18.44 -20.94 8.96
N ASN A 6 18.83 -19.72 9.33
CA ASN A 6 17.91 -18.73 9.88
C ASN A 6 17.00 -18.25 8.76
N PHE A 7 15.81 -18.83 8.66
CA PHE A 7 14.76 -18.39 7.74
C PHE A 7 14.10 -17.12 8.29
N SER A 8 14.18 -16.03 7.54
CA SER A 8 13.38 -14.83 7.78
C SER A 8 12.05 -14.92 7.04
N HIS A 9 10.96 -14.54 7.70
CA HIS A 9 9.64 -14.45 7.09
C HIS A 9 9.26 -12.99 6.90
N LEU A 10 8.81 -12.64 5.70
CA LEU A 10 8.29 -11.32 5.38
C LEU A 10 6.83 -11.44 4.93
N VAL A 11 5.93 -10.80 5.66
CA VAL A 11 4.52 -10.71 5.29
C VAL A 11 4.26 -9.31 4.72
N LEU A 12 3.74 -9.25 3.51
CA LEU A 12 3.39 -8.02 2.83
C LEU A 12 1.87 -7.87 2.79
N VAL A 13 1.38 -6.77 3.36
CA VAL A 13 -0.04 -6.42 3.31
C VAL A 13 -0.20 -5.09 2.59
N ARG A 14 -1.06 -5.08 1.57
CA ARG A 14 -1.51 -3.84 0.97
C ARG A 14 -2.67 -3.28 1.79
N HIS A 15 -2.71 -1.95 1.94
CA HIS A 15 -3.82 -1.27 2.58
C HIS A 15 -5.19 -1.68 1.99
N GLY A 16 -6.23 -1.65 2.81
CA GLY A 16 -7.61 -1.85 2.35
C GLY A 16 -8.07 -0.76 1.37
N GLN A 17 -9.24 -0.90 0.77
CA GLN A 17 -9.79 0.09 -0.17
C GLN A 17 -9.82 1.51 0.43
N SER A 18 -9.20 2.47 -0.27
CA SER A 18 -9.28 3.89 0.08
C SER A 18 -10.44 4.61 -0.60
N GLU A 19 -10.83 5.76 -0.07
CA GLU A 19 -11.88 6.62 -0.64
C GLU A 19 -11.61 6.97 -2.12
N TRP A 20 -10.35 7.19 -2.49
CA TRP A 20 -9.96 7.49 -3.85
C TRP A 20 -9.91 6.26 -4.75
N ASN A 21 -9.62 5.08 -4.19
CA ASN A 21 -9.78 3.84 -4.94
C ASN A 21 -11.24 3.58 -5.28
N ALA A 22 -12.16 3.82 -4.35
CA ALA A 22 -13.59 3.69 -4.57
C ALA A 22 -14.11 4.66 -5.65
N LYS A 23 -13.52 5.86 -5.76
CA LYS A 23 -13.82 6.87 -6.79
C LYS A 23 -13.05 6.68 -8.10
N ASN A 24 -12.28 5.61 -8.22
CA ASN A 24 -11.41 5.33 -9.37
C ASN A 24 -10.41 6.46 -9.72
N LEU A 25 -9.87 7.15 -8.71
CA LEU A 25 -8.89 8.22 -8.87
C LEU A 25 -7.45 7.68 -8.78
N PHE A 26 -6.51 8.33 -9.47
CA PHE A 26 -5.08 8.18 -9.18
C PHE A 26 -4.76 8.80 -7.81
N THR A 27 -3.97 8.11 -7.00
CA THR A 27 -3.71 8.54 -5.61
C THR A 27 -2.30 9.07 -5.41
N GLY A 28 -1.29 8.24 -5.69
CA GLY A 28 0.11 8.58 -5.38
C GLY A 28 0.31 8.89 -3.91
N TRP A 29 1.02 9.97 -3.64
CA TRP A 29 1.34 10.44 -2.28
C TRP A 29 0.19 11.20 -1.60
N LYS A 30 -0.95 11.39 -2.29
CA LYS A 30 -2.15 11.90 -1.63
C LYS A 30 -2.59 10.91 -0.56
N ASN A 31 -3.23 11.44 0.48
CA ASN A 31 -3.45 10.72 1.73
C ASN A 31 -4.93 10.54 2.09
N PRO A 32 -5.74 9.91 1.20
CA PRO A 32 -7.15 9.63 1.49
C PRO A 32 -7.27 8.58 2.60
N GLY A 33 -8.41 8.59 3.30
CA GLY A 33 -8.74 7.58 4.30
C GLY A 33 -9.10 6.23 3.68
N LEU A 34 -9.30 5.24 4.54
CA LEU A 34 -9.93 3.97 4.18
C LEU A 34 -11.46 4.14 4.09
N THR A 35 -12.11 3.39 3.22
CA THR A 35 -13.57 3.24 3.24
C THR A 35 -13.98 2.25 4.34
N GLU A 36 -15.27 2.17 4.67
CA GLU A 36 -15.80 1.10 5.55
C GLU A 36 -15.39 -0.30 5.06
N LYS A 37 -15.43 -0.51 3.73
CA LYS A 37 -14.94 -1.73 3.10
C LYS A 37 -13.45 -1.95 3.36
N GLY A 38 -12.62 -0.90 3.24
CA GLY A 38 -11.18 -0.99 3.52
C GLY A 38 -10.86 -1.29 4.99
N LEU A 39 -11.67 -0.78 5.92
CA LEU A 39 -11.55 -1.12 7.35
C LEU A 39 -11.89 -2.60 7.58
N GLU A 40 -12.96 -3.10 6.96
CA GLU A 40 -13.36 -4.50 7.06
C GLU A 40 -12.33 -5.45 6.43
N GLU A 41 -11.76 -5.08 5.27
CA GLU A 41 -10.68 -5.83 4.64
C GLU A 41 -9.45 -5.96 5.55
N ALA A 42 -9.10 -4.91 6.31
CA ALA A 42 -8.01 -4.94 7.27
C ALA A 42 -8.32 -5.89 8.44
N LYS A 43 -9.54 -5.86 8.99
CA LYS A 43 -9.97 -6.79 10.06
C LYS A 43 -9.94 -8.24 9.61
N ILE A 44 -10.51 -8.54 8.44
CA ILE A 44 -10.50 -9.89 7.86
C ILE A 44 -9.07 -10.37 7.64
N THR A 45 -8.18 -9.49 7.17
CA THR A 45 -6.75 -9.82 6.99
C THR A 45 -6.08 -10.13 8.32
N GLY A 46 -6.33 -9.33 9.36
CA GLY A 46 -5.83 -9.57 10.71
C GLY A 46 -6.31 -10.90 11.28
N GLY A 47 -7.60 -11.21 11.16
CA GLY A 47 -8.15 -12.50 11.57
C GLY A 47 -7.50 -13.70 10.87
N LYS A 48 -7.28 -13.61 9.55
CA LYS A 48 -6.57 -14.67 8.80
C LYS A 48 -5.13 -14.85 9.24
N ILE A 49 -4.42 -13.76 9.55
CA ILE A 49 -3.05 -13.83 10.06
C ILE A 49 -3.04 -14.49 11.44
N LYS A 50 -3.99 -14.12 12.31
CA LYS A 50 -4.16 -14.72 13.64
C LYS A 50 -4.35 -16.24 13.56
N GLU A 51 -5.16 -16.72 12.61
CA GLU A 51 -5.38 -18.17 12.38
C GLU A 51 -4.09 -18.93 12.01
N GLN A 52 -3.10 -18.26 11.43
CA GLN A 52 -1.80 -18.87 11.11
C GLN A 52 -0.86 -18.94 12.32
N ASN A 53 -1.23 -18.35 13.46
CA ASN A 53 -0.39 -18.26 14.67
C ASN A 53 1.00 -17.66 14.39
N ILE A 54 1.07 -16.67 13.49
CA ILE A 54 2.30 -15.94 13.19
C ILE A 54 2.48 -14.86 14.24
N VAL A 55 3.67 -14.81 14.85
CA VAL A 55 4.09 -13.73 15.75
C VAL A 55 5.09 -12.87 14.99
N PHE A 56 4.87 -11.55 14.97
CA PHE A 56 5.77 -10.61 14.32
C PHE A 56 6.75 -9.99 15.31
N ASP A 57 7.99 -9.79 14.86
CA ASP A 57 9.05 -9.12 15.63
C ASP A 57 9.09 -7.61 15.38
N ILE A 58 8.64 -7.16 14.21
CA ILE A 58 8.67 -5.76 13.80
C ILE A 58 7.62 -5.48 12.73
N HIS A 59 7.06 -4.28 12.73
CA HIS A 59 6.13 -3.80 11.71
C HIS A 59 6.73 -2.63 10.95
N PHE A 60 6.63 -2.67 9.62
CA PHE A 60 7.04 -1.58 8.73
C PHE A 60 5.82 -1.04 8.00
N THR A 61 5.74 0.28 7.87
CA THR A 61 4.65 0.93 7.14
C THR A 61 5.12 2.19 6.43
N SER A 62 4.34 2.64 5.46
CA SER A 62 4.60 3.90 4.77
C SER A 62 4.15 5.11 5.59
N GLU A 63 4.47 6.31 5.12
CA GLU A 63 3.99 7.56 5.73
C GLU A 63 2.50 7.84 5.44
N LEU A 64 1.83 6.96 4.70
CA LEU A 64 0.46 7.15 4.23
C LEU A 64 -0.54 6.57 5.23
N LYS A 65 -1.52 7.38 5.64
CA LYS A 65 -2.54 7.05 6.66
C LYS A 65 -3.27 5.75 6.35
N ARG A 66 -3.54 5.47 5.07
CA ARG A 66 -4.19 4.23 4.64
C ARG A 66 -3.39 2.98 5.00
N ALA A 67 -2.05 3.01 4.86
CA ALA A 67 -1.19 1.89 5.23
C ALA A 67 -1.04 1.79 6.75
N GLN A 68 -0.89 2.92 7.43
CA GLN A 68 -0.81 2.97 8.90
C GLN A 68 -2.09 2.44 9.55
N LEU A 69 -3.26 2.90 9.12
CA LEU A 69 -4.54 2.47 9.66
C LEU A 69 -4.83 0.99 9.38
N THR A 70 -4.48 0.49 8.18
CA THR A 70 -4.58 -0.96 7.90
C THR A 70 -3.67 -1.75 8.83
N GLY A 71 -2.42 -1.33 9.02
CA GLY A 71 -1.47 -1.98 9.92
C GLY A 71 -1.94 -1.97 11.37
N GLU A 72 -2.41 -0.82 11.88
CA GLU A 72 -2.95 -0.66 13.24
C GLU A 72 -4.12 -1.60 13.51
N ILE A 73 -5.06 -1.72 12.57
CA ILE A 73 -6.19 -2.65 12.69
C ILE A 73 -5.69 -4.10 12.74
N ILE A 74 -4.78 -4.48 11.84
CA ILE A 74 -4.22 -5.84 11.80
C ILE A 74 -3.49 -6.17 13.09
N LEU A 75 -2.65 -5.25 13.59
CA LEU A 75 -1.92 -5.42 14.84
C LEU A 75 -2.86 -5.61 16.03
N SER A 76 -4.01 -4.93 16.04
CA SER A 76 -5.02 -5.13 17.08
C SER A 76 -5.71 -6.49 16.98
N GLU A 77 -6.06 -6.95 15.77
CA GLU A 77 -6.68 -8.27 15.58
C GLU A 77 -5.75 -9.41 16.05
N ILE A 78 -4.45 -9.28 15.84
CA ILE A 78 -3.44 -10.26 16.24
C ILE A 78 -2.88 -10.02 17.65
N GLU A 79 -3.41 -9.05 18.40
CA GLU A 79 -3.02 -8.73 19.79
C GLU A 79 -1.53 -8.32 19.94
N GLN A 80 -1.02 -7.55 18.96
CA GLN A 80 0.35 -7.02 18.94
C GLN A 80 0.39 -5.49 18.77
N GLU A 81 -0.50 -4.73 19.41
CA GLU A 81 -0.55 -3.25 19.27
C GLU A 81 0.72 -2.54 19.77
N SER A 82 1.48 -3.16 20.67
CA SER A 82 2.73 -2.62 21.22
C SER A 82 3.97 -2.93 20.35
N LEU A 83 3.79 -3.62 19.21
CA LEU A 83 4.88 -3.98 18.33
C LEU A 83 5.59 -2.73 17.78
N GLU A 84 6.94 -2.78 17.75
CA GLU A 84 7.72 -1.69 17.17
C GLU A 84 7.29 -1.46 15.72
N THR A 85 6.91 -0.22 15.42
CA THR A 85 6.47 0.20 14.09
C THR A 85 7.42 1.24 13.52
N VAL A 86 8.08 0.89 12.42
CA VAL A 86 8.97 1.78 11.67
C VAL A 86 8.24 2.35 10.46
N LYS A 87 8.14 3.68 10.40
CA LYS A 87 7.57 4.40 9.26
C LYS A 87 8.69 4.85 8.33
N ASN A 88 8.50 4.67 7.02
CA ASN A 88 9.49 5.11 6.05
C ASN A 88 8.83 5.60 4.76
N ILE A 89 9.24 6.79 4.30
CA ILE A 89 8.78 7.40 3.05
C ILE A 89 9.11 6.55 1.83
N ALA A 90 10.19 5.75 1.86
CA ALA A 90 10.57 4.83 0.78
C ALA A 90 9.55 3.69 0.57
N LEU A 91 8.62 3.49 1.52
CA LEU A 91 7.51 2.55 1.40
C LEU A 91 6.23 3.21 0.87
N ASN A 92 6.25 4.52 0.57
CA ASN A 92 5.11 5.18 -0.03
C ASN A 92 4.77 4.57 -1.39
N GLU A 93 3.51 4.70 -1.79
CA GLU A 93 3.09 4.44 -3.16
C GLU A 93 3.86 5.34 -4.11
N ARG A 94 4.12 4.89 -5.35
CA ARG A 94 4.76 5.72 -6.38
C ARG A 94 4.01 7.04 -6.56
N ASP A 95 4.71 8.16 -6.61
CA ASP A 95 4.06 9.44 -6.87
C ASP A 95 3.50 9.48 -8.30
N TYR A 96 2.23 9.83 -8.41
CA TYR A 96 1.55 9.99 -9.69
C TYR A 96 1.62 11.42 -10.22
N GLY A 97 2.26 12.34 -9.49
CA GLY A 97 2.48 13.71 -9.94
C GLY A 97 1.18 14.40 -10.33
N GLU A 98 1.16 14.96 -11.55
CA GLU A 98 -0.01 15.66 -12.10
C GLU A 98 -1.23 14.76 -12.32
N LEU A 99 -1.07 13.43 -12.35
CA LEU A 99 -2.21 12.52 -12.46
C LEU A 99 -2.98 12.39 -11.14
N SER A 100 -2.36 12.71 -9.99
CA SER A 100 -2.98 12.55 -8.67
C SER A 100 -4.29 13.31 -8.55
N GLY A 101 -5.38 12.59 -8.27
CA GLY A 101 -6.74 13.13 -8.14
C GLY A 101 -7.58 13.05 -9.42
N LEU A 102 -6.97 12.74 -10.56
CA LEU A 102 -7.71 12.53 -11.81
C LEU A 102 -8.39 11.16 -11.82
N ASN A 103 -9.56 11.09 -12.47
CA ASN A 103 -10.23 9.82 -12.71
C ASN A 103 -9.46 9.00 -13.75
N LYS A 104 -9.28 7.71 -13.48
CA LYS A 104 -8.49 6.83 -14.36
C LYS A 104 -9.15 6.58 -15.71
N ASP A 105 -10.47 6.54 -15.78
CA ASP A 105 -11.19 6.28 -17.02
C ASP A 105 -11.15 7.52 -17.91
N GLU A 106 -11.47 8.70 -17.36
CA GLU A 106 -11.31 9.99 -18.06
C GLU A 106 -9.85 10.22 -18.54
N SER A 107 -8.88 9.81 -17.73
CA SER A 107 -7.47 9.91 -18.12
C SER A 107 -7.12 8.97 -19.28
N ARG A 108 -7.71 7.76 -19.34
CA ARG A 108 -7.53 6.87 -20.50
C ARG A 108 -8.18 7.45 -21.76
N GLU A 109 -9.33 8.10 -21.64
CA GLU A 109 -9.98 8.78 -22.76
C GLU A 109 -9.14 9.96 -23.26
N LYS A 110 -8.55 10.74 -22.34
CA LYS A 110 -7.77 11.93 -22.69
C LYS A 110 -6.38 11.63 -23.24
N TRP A 111 -5.65 10.68 -22.66
CA TRP A 111 -4.24 10.41 -23.00
C TRP A 111 -4.02 9.08 -23.72
N GLY A 112 -5.04 8.23 -23.81
CA GLY A 112 -4.95 6.90 -24.40
C GLY A 112 -4.53 5.83 -23.39
N GLU A 113 -5.03 4.61 -23.60
CA GLU A 113 -4.78 3.50 -22.70
C GLU A 113 -3.30 3.09 -22.65
N GLU A 114 -2.60 3.12 -23.78
CA GLU A 114 -1.17 2.80 -23.85
C GLU A 114 -0.33 3.78 -23.03
N GLN A 115 -0.59 5.10 -23.14
CA GLN A 115 0.15 6.10 -22.38
C GLN A 115 -0.10 5.98 -20.88
N ILE A 116 -1.36 5.77 -20.48
CA ILE A 116 -1.71 5.50 -19.08
C ILE A 116 -1.05 4.22 -18.60
N HIS A 117 -0.97 3.17 -19.43
CA HIS A 117 -0.28 1.95 -19.07
C HIS A 117 1.22 2.18 -18.85
N ILE A 118 1.89 2.92 -19.75
CA ILE A 118 3.30 3.30 -19.62
C ILE A 118 3.53 4.03 -18.31
N TRP A 119 2.81 5.13 -18.04
CA TRP A 119 2.96 5.87 -16.79
C TRP A 119 2.65 5.05 -15.54
N ARG A 120 1.81 4.01 -15.67
CA ARG A 120 1.45 3.15 -14.53
C ARG A 120 2.40 1.99 -14.30
N ARG A 121 3.12 1.52 -15.31
CA ARG A 121 3.82 0.23 -15.26
C ARG A 121 5.25 0.26 -15.78
N SER A 122 5.66 1.32 -16.46
CA SER A 122 7.02 1.43 -16.94
C SER A 122 8.03 1.42 -15.80
N PHE A 123 9.20 0.85 -16.07
CA PHE A 123 10.30 0.85 -15.13
C PHE A 123 10.90 2.25 -14.95
N ASP A 124 11.05 2.99 -16.05
CA ASP A 124 11.84 4.24 -16.12
C ASP A 124 11.09 5.45 -16.71
N GLN A 125 9.80 5.29 -17.03
CA GLN A 125 8.98 6.38 -17.58
C GLN A 125 7.89 6.79 -16.59
N PRO A 126 8.08 7.93 -15.87
CA PRO A 126 7.13 8.42 -14.90
C PRO A 126 5.97 9.19 -15.59
N PRO A 127 4.82 9.36 -14.91
CA PRO A 127 3.88 10.41 -15.26
C PRO A 127 4.51 11.80 -15.06
N PRO A 128 3.96 12.86 -15.69
CA PRO A 128 4.44 14.22 -15.49
C PRO A 128 4.49 14.61 -14.01
N GLY A 129 5.66 15.01 -13.53
CA GLY A 129 5.89 15.42 -12.14
C GLY A 129 5.76 14.31 -11.10
N GLY A 130 5.75 13.02 -11.51
CA GLY A 130 5.72 11.88 -10.60
C GLY A 130 6.98 11.03 -10.67
N GLU A 131 6.89 9.80 -10.15
CA GLU A 131 8.00 8.84 -10.03
C GLU A 131 7.79 7.65 -10.98
N SER A 132 8.90 6.99 -11.34
CA SER A 132 8.90 5.70 -12.03
C SER A 132 9.15 4.57 -11.02
N LEU A 133 9.44 3.33 -11.48
CA LEU A 133 9.87 2.25 -10.56
C LEU A 133 11.39 2.26 -10.31
N LYS A 134 12.13 3.07 -11.08
CA LYS A 134 13.59 3.18 -11.01
C LYS A 134 14.04 4.19 -9.94
N ASP A 135 13.20 5.19 -9.67
CA ASP A 135 13.43 6.23 -8.67
C ASP A 135 13.22 5.70 -7.26
#